data_AF-A0A0B4E1C0-F1
#
_entry.id   AF-A0A0B4E1C0-F1
#
_cell.length_a   1.000
_cell.length_b   1.000
_cell.length_c   1.000
_cell.angle_alpha   90.00
_cell.angle_beta   90.00
_cell.angle_gamma   90.00
#
_symmetry.space_group_name_H-M   'P 1'
#
loop_
_entity.id
_entity.type
_entity.pdbx_description
1 polymer ?
#
loop_
_entity_poly.entity_id
_entity_poly.type
_entity_poly.pdbx_seq_one_letter_code
_entity_poly.pdbx_strand_id
1 'polypeptide(L)'
;WPALNFDLPWTSFGRLRPLHTNAVIFAFGGCALFASSFYSVQRTCQTQLFAPKIAAFCFWGWQLVILLAAISLPLGYTSSKEYAELEWPIDILITIVWVAYA
;
A
#
# COMPACT_ATOMS: atom_id res chain seq x y z
N TRP A 1 7.77 -27.44 4.55
CA TRP A 1 8.73 -27.49 3.44
C TRP A 1 9.64 -26.25 3.42
N PRO A 2 10.71 -26.17 4.23
CA PRO A 2 11.64 -25.02 4.24
C PRO A 2 12.41 -24.83 2.92
N ALA A 3 12.50 -25.86 2.09
CA ALA A 3 13.10 -25.79 0.75
C ALA A 3 12.44 -24.74 -0.17
N LEU A 4 11.20 -24.32 0.12
CA LEU A 4 10.49 -23.26 -0.61
C LEU A 4 11.07 -21.85 -0.38
N ASN A 5 12.09 -21.70 0.45
CA ASN A 5 12.88 -20.46 0.48
C ASN A 5 13.78 -20.32 -0.77
N PHE A 6 14.02 -21.42 -1.50
CA PHE A 6 14.84 -21.49 -2.73
C PHE A 6 16.30 -21.05 -2.56
N ASP A 7 16.80 -20.92 -1.33
CA ASP A 7 18.12 -20.38 -1.02
C ASP A 7 18.42 -19.02 -1.69
N LEU A 8 17.38 -18.26 -2.02
CA LEU A 8 17.45 -16.91 -2.56
C LEU A 8 17.03 -15.90 -1.48
N PRO A 9 17.75 -14.77 -1.33
CA PRO A 9 17.46 -13.83 -0.25
C PRO A 9 16.08 -13.19 -0.37
N TRP A 10 15.63 -12.85 -1.59
CA TRP A 10 14.34 -12.18 -1.86
C TRP A 10 13.11 -13.09 -1.81
N THR A 11 13.26 -14.42 -1.85
CA THR A 11 12.15 -15.37 -1.65
C THR A 11 12.16 -15.98 -0.25
N SER A 12 13.09 -15.58 0.62
CA SER A 12 13.13 -16.06 1.99
C SER A 12 11.89 -15.61 2.77
N PHE A 13 11.40 -16.46 3.67
CA PHE A 13 10.22 -16.17 4.49
C PHE A 13 10.35 -14.87 5.29
N GLY A 14 11.56 -14.55 5.78
CA GLY A 14 11.82 -13.33 6.53
C GLY A 14 11.54 -12.05 5.73
N ARG A 15 11.73 -12.07 4.41
CA ARG A 15 11.43 -10.92 3.53
C ARG A 15 10.02 -10.98 2.93
N LEU A 16 9.51 -12.18 2.66
CA LEU A 16 8.16 -12.35 2.14
C LEU A 16 7.06 -12.11 3.19
N ARG A 17 7.34 -12.30 4.48
CA ARG A 17 6.40 -12.03 5.58
C ARG A 17 5.94 -10.56 5.60
N PRO A 18 6.82 -9.55 5.70
CA PRO A 18 6.38 -8.16 5.69
C PRO A 18 5.75 -7.76 4.35
N LEU A 19 6.17 -8.37 3.23
CA LEU A 19 5.49 -8.17 1.95
C LEU A 19 4.03 -8.66 2.00
N HIS A 20 3.79 -9.86 2.53
CA HIS A 20 2.45 -10.40 2.72
C HIS A 20 1.59 -9.47 3.58
N THR A 21 2.09 -9.04 4.73
CA THR A 21 1.38 -8.14 5.64
C THR A 21 1.01 -6.82 4.97
N ASN A 22 1.96 -6.18 4.28
CA ASN A 22 1.70 -4.91 3.59
C ASN A 22 0.73 -5.08 2.42
N ALA A 23 0.87 -6.17 1.65
CA ALA A 23 -0.03 -6.46 0.54
C ALA A 23 -1.46 -6.75 1.01
N VAL A 24 -1.65 -7.53 2.07
CA VAL A 24 -3.01 -7.88 2.52
C VAL A 24 -3.70 -6.70 3.23
N ILE A 25 -2.95 -5.87 3.96
CA ILE A 25 -3.54 -4.74 4.70
C ILE A 25 -3.65 -3.50 3.83
N PHE A 26 -2.52 -3.00 3.32
CA PHE A 26 -2.50 -1.70 2.64
C PHE A 26 -2.86 -1.80 1.16
N ALA A 27 -2.44 -2.86 0.46
CA ALA A 27 -2.87 -3.06 -0.92
C ALA A 27 -4.33 -3.52 -1.00
N PHE A 28 -4.65 -4.68 -0.43
CA PHE A 28 -6.00 -5.23 -0.49
C PHE A 28 -6.98 -4.43 0.38
N GLY A 29 -6.72 -4.32 1.69
CA GLY A 29 -7.60 -3.57 2.60
C GLY A 29 -7.68 -2.08 2.27
N GLY A 30 -6.55 -1.45 1.96
CA GLY A 30 -6.51 -0.03 1.57
C GLY A 30 -7.30 0.25 0.28
N CYS A 31 -7.12 -0.54 -0.78
CA CYS A 31 -7.92 -0.37 -2.01
C CYS A 31 -9.41 -0.65 -1.78
N ALA A 32 -9.74 -1.63 -0.94
CA ALA A 32 -11.14 -1.87 -0.55
C ALA A 32 -11.74 -0.64 0.16
N LEU A 33 -10.97 0.02 1.04
CA LEU A 33 -11.38 1.27 1.67
C LEU A 33 -11.56 2.41 0.65
N PHE A 34 -10.59 2.63 -0.25
CA PHE A 34 -10.72 3.66 -1.30
C PHE A 34 -11.97 3.47 -2.17
N ALA A 35 -12.19 2.24 -2.66
CA ALA A 35 -13.32 1.96 -3.52
C ALA A 35 -14.65 2.11 -2.76
N SER A 36 -14.73 1.57 -1.55
CA SER A 36 -15.95 1.64 -0.74
C SER A 36 -16.26 3.06 -0.28
N SER A 37 -15.25 3.85 0.13
CA SER A 37 -15.45 5.21 0.59
C SER A 37 -15.84 6.16 -0.55
N PHE A 38 -15.14 6.12 -1.69
CA PHE A 38 -15.48 6.94 -2.85
C PHE A 38 -16.87 6.63 -3.37
N TYR A 39 -17.26 5.34 -3.41
CA TYR A 39 -18.61 4.97 -3.78
C TYR A 39 -19.65 5.44 -2.74
N SER A 40 -19.42 5.13 -1.46
CA SER A 40 -20.37 5.39 -0.39
C SER A 40 -20.63 6.88 -0.23
N VAL A 41 -19.59 7.72 -0.11
CA VAL A 41 -19.72 9.16 0.13
C VAL A 41 -20.50 9.88 -0.96
N GLN A 42 -20.28 9.50 -2.23
CA GLN A 42 -21.02 10.08 -3.35
C GLN A 42 -22.52 9.77 -3.26
N ARG A 43 -22.87 8.54 -2.85
CA ARG A 43 -24.26 8.07 -2.77
C ARG A 43 -24.96 8.51 -1.49
N THR A 44 -24.27 8.58 -0.36
CA THR A 44 -24.88 8.99 0.90
C THR A 44 -25.10 10.49 0.96
N CYS A 45 -24.20 11.29 0.37
CA CYS A 45 -24.32 12.74 0.30
C CYS A 45 -24.98 13.23 -1.02
N GLN A 46 -25.29 12.33 -1.95
CA GLN A 46 -25.94 12.62 -3.24
C GLN A 46 -25.20 13.71 -4.05
N THR A 47 -23.86 13.64 -4.06
CA THR A 47 -23.01 14.59 -4.76
C THR A 47 -21.87 13.88 -5.49
N GLN A 48 -21.33 14.52 -6.52
CA GLN A 48 -20.15 14.01 -7.20
C GLN A 48 -18.91 14.15 -6.30
N LEU A 49 -17.91 13.29 -6.54
CA LEU A 49 -16.68 13.33 -5.76
C LEU A 49 -15.97 14.67 -5.97
N PHE A 50 -15.57 15.30 -4.87
CA PHE A 50 -14.79 16.52 -4.93
C PHE A 50 -13.45 16.28 -5.63
N ALA A 51 -13.05 17.22 -6.49
CA ALA A 51 -11.77 17.21 -7.20
C ALA A 51 -11.40 15.82 -7.78
N PRO A 52 -12.11 15.32 -8.82
CA PRO A 52 -11.92 13.95 -9.33
C PRO A 52 -10.49 13.65 -9.81
N LYS A 53 -9.71 14.68 -10.19
CA LYS A 53 -8.29 14.53 -10.51
C LYS A 53 -7.44 14.19 -9.28
N ILE A 54 -7.78 14.72 -8.11
CA ILE A 54 -7.12 14.36 -6.84
C ILE A 54 -7.46 12.93 -6.46
N ALA A 55 -8.72 12.49 -6.63
CA ALA A 55 -9.08 11.08 -6.43
C ALA A 55 -8.31 10.12 -7.36
N ALA A 56 -8.12 10.51 -8.64
CA ALA A 56 -7.26 9.76 -9.56
C ALA A 56 -5.79 9.78 -9.14
N PHE A 57 -5.30 10.89 -8.57
CA PHE A 57 -3.97 10.95 -7.96
C PHE A 57 -3.85 9.99 -6.77
N CYS A 58 -4.86 9.91 -5.90
CA CYS A 58 -4.87 8.95 -4.79
C CYS A 58 -4.79 7.51 -5.30
N PHE A 59 -5.52 7.18 -6.37
CA PHE A 59 -5.41 5.87 -7.02
C PHE A 59 -3.98 5.59 -7.48
N TRP A 60 -3.42 6.40 -8.38
CA TRP A 60 -2.08 6.14 -8.93
C TRP A 60 -0.97 6.24 -7.88
N GLY A 61 -1.09 7.16 -6.93
CA GLY A 61 -0.18 7.30 -5.80
C GLY A 61 -0.19 6.07 -4.91
N TRP A 62 -1.38 5.53 -4.61
CA TRP A 62 -1.49 4.30 -3.81
C TRP A 62 -0.97 3.07 -4.56
N GLN A 63 -1.25 2.96 -5.87
CA GLN A 63 -0.67 1.90 -6.70
C GLN A 63 0.86 1.98 -6.72
N LEU A 64 1.43 3.18 -6.74
CA LEU A 64 2.88 3.38 -6.65
C LEU A 64 3.44 2.95 -5.29
N VAL A 65 2.76 3.27 -4.17
CA VAL A 65 3.13 2.78 -2.83
C VAL A 65 3.17 1.24 -2.80
N ILE A 66 2.14 0.58 -3.32
CA ILE A 66 2.05 -0.89 -3.36
C ILE A 66 3.19 -1.47 -4.20
N LEU A 67 3.49 -0.87 -5.35
CA LEU A 67 4.57 -1.31 -6.23
C LEU A 67 5.94 -1.14 -5.54
N LEU A 68 6.15 0.00 -4.87
CA LEU A 68 7.38 0.24 -4.11
C LEU A 68 7.55 -0.78 -2.97
N ALA A 69 6.49 -1.12 -2.24
CA ALA A 69 6.51 -2.18 -1.23
C ALA A 69 6.88 -3.55 -1.83
N ALA A 70 6.31 -3.87 -3.01
CA ALA A 70 6.58 -5.11 -3.73
C ALA A 70 8.05 -5.24 -4.18
N ILE A 71 8.72 -4.12 -4.43
CA ILE A 71 10.14 -4.10 -4.78
C ILE A 71 11.02 -4.03 -3.53
N SER A 72 10.75 -3.11 -2.61
CA SER A 72 11.67 -2.76 -1.52
C SER A 72 11.77 -3.85 -0.46
N LEU A 73 10.65 -4.49 -0.11
CA LEU A 73 10.63 -5.49 0.97
C LEU A 73 11.39 -6.78 0.60
N PRO A 74 11.22 -7.37 -0.61
CA PRO A 74 12.07 -8.47 -1.06
C PRO A 74 13.55 -8.08 -1.21
N LEU A 75 13.86 -6.83 -1.53
CA LEU A 75 15.25 -6.33 -1.55
C LEU A 75 15.84 -6.21 -0.14
N GLY A 76 14.99 -6.19 0.90
CA GLY A 76 15.38 -6.18 2.31
C GLY A 76 15.42 -4.79 2.93
N TYR A 77 14.89 -3.78 2.25
CA TYR A 77 14.73 -2.43 2.82
C TYR A 77 13.52 -2.44 3.76
N THR A 78 13.80 -2.43 5.06
CA THR A 78 12.75 -2.42 6.06
C THR A 78 13.17 -1.71 7.35
N SER A 79 12.23 -0.95 7.92
CA SER A 79 12.37 -0.33 9.22
C SER A 79 12.32 -1.32 10.40
N SER A 80 12.01 -2.60 10.15
CA SER A 80 11.76 -3.66 11.14
C SER A 80 10.59 -3.43 12.10
N LYS A 81 9.76 -2.39 11.87
CA LYS A 81 8.55 -2.12 12.66
C LYS A 81 7.33 -2.73 11.96
N GLU A 82 6.61 -3.60 12.64
CA GLU A 82 5.42 -4.25 12.07
C GLU A 82 4.36 -3.22 11.64
N TYR A 83 3.80 -3.40 10.45
CA TYR A 83 2.84 -2.49 9.79
C TYR A 83 3.37 -1.10 9.45
N ALA A 84 4.67 -0.88 9.63
CA ALA A 84 5.40 0.33 9.28
C ALA A 84 6.74 -0.03 8.64
N GLU A 85 6.79 -1.16 7.92
CA GLU A 85 8.04 -1.76 7.43
C GLU A 85 8.69 -0.97 6.31
N LEU A 86 7.93 -0.12 5.61
CA LEU A 86 8.41 0.65 4.47
C LEU A 86 9.41 1.73 4.93
N GLU A 87 10.33 2.09 4.05
CA GLU A 87 11.33 3.10 4.34
C GLU A 87 10.77 4.51 4.22
N TRP A 88 11.44 5.46 4.87
CA TRP A 88 11.01 6.86 4.98
C TRP A 88 10.61 7.56 3.65
N PRO A 89 11.19 7.28 2.46
CA PRO A 89 10.71 7.92 1.24
C PRO A 89 9.29 7.47 0.86
N ILE A 90 8.98 6.20 1.16
CA ILE A 90 7.65 5.62 0.93
C ILE A 90 6.68 6.15 1.98
N ASP A 91 7.12 6.35 3.23
CA ASP A 91 6.30 6.97 4.28
C ASP A 91 5.87 8.40 3.91
N ILE A 92 6.77 9.19 3.32
CA ILE A 92 6.45 10.53 2.81
C ILE A 92 5.41 10.45 1.70
N LEU A 93 5.59 9.53 0.74
CA LEU A 93 4.64 9.33 -0.35
C LEU A 93 3.25 8.93 0.18
N ILE A 94 3.19 7.97 1.11
CA ILE A 94 1.95 7.56 1.79
C ILE A 94 1.30 8.77 2.44
N THR A 95 2.06 9.58 3.18
CA THR A 95 1.54 10.77 3.87
C THR A 95 0.93 11.75 2.87
N ILE A 96 1.59 12.03 1.75
CA ILE A 96 1.08 12.94 0.71
C ILE A 96 -0.22 12.40 0.10
N VAL A 97 -0.26 11.11 -0.23
CA VAL A 97 -1.45 10.45 -0.82
C VAL A 97 -2.61 10.45 0.19
N TRP A 98 -2.33 10.22 1.47
CA TRP A 98 -3.34 10.20 2.51
C TRP A 98 -3.93 11.59 2.78
N VAL A 99 -3.10 12.62 2.76
CA VAL A 99 -3.55 14.03 2.84
C VAL A 99 -4.42 14.40 1.65
N ALA A 100 -4.12 13.91 0.45
CA ALA A 100 -4.94 14.14 -0.74
C ALA A 100 -6.28 13.38 -0.70
N TYR A 101 -6.37 12.29 0.06
CA TYR A 101 -7.58 11.49 0.22
C TYR A 101 -8.55 12.05 1.27
N ALA A 102 -8.01 12.64 2.34
CA ALA A 102 -8.77 13.22 3.45
C ALA A 102 -9.62 14.43 3.03
#